data_AF-A0A9P6BK40-F1
#
_entry.id   AF-A0A9P6BK40-F1
#
_cell.length_a   1.000
_cell.length_b   1.000
_cell.length_c   1.000
_cell.angle_alpha   90.00
_cell.angle_beta   90.00
_cell.angle_gamma   90.00
#
_symmetry.space_group_name_H-M   'P 1'
#
loop_
_entity.id
_entity.type
_entity.pdbx_description
1 polymer ?
#
loop_
_entity_poly.entity_id
_entity_poly.type
_entity_poly.pdbx_seq_one_letter_code
_entity_poly.pdbx_strand_id
1 'polypeptide(L)'
;MLVFHVVASPFSSSNKNSVECAKDADFTIIRWRPNSNNNNNNGIKQEIDSHRNDNIVAGDAGSLSDNNNNIHNNDNNDGTAPEEGQGGVVEQVEPIPFPETLDQEDGVQYVTYLPYAGITNQFYGMLRGMEVAKALGRTLIIPPITASSHDKSKQNQPWSKFLDLDRFQELTGTKVVEFHELRDAEKAQFSMMECKITCGFGSKRTIDFTAKGFLKQWNMNVTLTNLSADVNKLDSITKVLAPYRRDKFICISNTYKIAVADKLEWDRFGQHLHFTQELEDFVQDYLDKNLIKPEAVYDANLKQEIVPIQKYIAIHVRRGDFAQYCKDNFPGPKMIKCFPTTEEIAQRVDMIQSRNNPSGSLKEIMPVFVATNERRPEELKKFADLGWTYLDHEQMDTAETLGVFGPMMVDQVFMAHAEALIGIQMSTFSRVGALRQRDWHNRQVEYM
;
A
#
# COMPACT_ATOMS: atom_id res chain seq x y z
N MET A 1 -14.18 28.15 17.60
CA MET A 1 -12.94 27.37 17.69
C MET A 1 -13.30 26.02 18.34
N LEU A 2 -13.75 25.05 17.54
CA LEU A 2 -14.15 23.72 18.00
C LEU A 2 -12.92 22.81 17.96
N VAL A 3 -12.36 22.52 19.13
CA VAL A 3 -11.24 21.58 19.29
C VAL A 3 -11.81 20.16 19.14
N PHE A 4 -11.74 19.60 17.94
CA PHE A 4 -11.97 18.16 17.76
C PHE A 4 -10.75 17.42 18.27
N HIS A 5 -10.91 16.65 19.34
CA HIS A 5 -9.94 15.63 19.71
C HIS A 5 -9.82 14.66 18.53
N VAL A 6 -8.63 14.61 17.93
CA VAL A 6 -8.21 13.47 17.11
C VAL A 6 -8.30 12.28 18.06
N VAL A 7 -9.34 11.48 17.90
CA VAL A 7 -9.43 10.18 18.55
C VAL A 7 -8.39 9.31 17.85
N ALA A 8 -7.12 9.51 18.21
CA ALA A 8 -6.22 8.39 18.38
C ALA A 8 -6.85 7.59 19.51
N SER A 9 -7.87 6.79 19.19
CA SER A 9 -8.31 5.74 20.11
C SER A 9 -7.02 4.99 20.41
N PRO A 10 -6.52 5.04 21.65
CA PRO A 10 -5.64 3.97 22.06
C PRO A 10 -6.48 2.73 21.81
N PHE A 11 -5.92 1.71 21.16
CA PHE A 11 -6.43 0.37 21.34
C PHE A 11 -6.28 0.05 22.83
N SER A 12 -7.17 0.60 23.66
CA SER A 12 -7.32 0.31 25.07
C SER A 12 -8.22 -0.91 25.14
N SER A 13 -7.70 -2.06 24.71
CA SER A 13 -8.18 -3.29 25.29
C SER A 13 -7.71 -3.28 26.75
N SER A 14 -8.64 -3.43 27.68
CA SER A 14 -8.41 -3.33 29.12
C SER A 14 -7.60 -4.50 29.71
N ASN A 15 -6.83 -5.23 28.90
CA ASN A 15 -5.90 -6.26 29.37
C ASN A 15 -4.47 -5.69 29.38
N LYS A 16 -4.07 -5.14 30.53
CA LYS A 16 -2.73 -4.64 30.86
C LYS A 16 -1.67 -5.75 31.03
N ASN A 17 -1.76 -6.84 30.28
CA ASN A 17 -0.61 -7.72 30.15
C ASN A 17 0.23 -7.13 29.03
N SER A 18 1.39 -6.53 29.37
CA SER A 18 2.42 -6.24 28.39
C SER A 18 2.68 -7.53 27.64
N VAL A 19 2.22 -7.61 26.40
CA VAL A 19 2.50 -8.75 25.53
C VAL A 19 3.97 -8.64 25.23
N GLU A 20 4.81 -9.30 26.05
CA GLU A 20 6.21 -9.52 25.71
C GLU A 20 6.24 -10.05 24.28
N CYS A 21 7.19 -9.57 23.48
CA CYS A 21 7.52 -10.17 22.19
C CYS A 21 7.43 -11.68 22.35
N ALA A 22 6.64 -12.36 21.48
CA ALA A 22 6.48 -13.80 21.60
C ALA A 22 7.87 -14.43 21.77
N LYS A 23 8.11 -15.05 22.95
CA LYS A 23 9.39 -15.66 23.31
C LYS A 23 9.78 -16.77 22.33
N ASP A 24 8.79 -17.25 21.57
CA ASP A 24 8.90 -18.23 20.50
C ASP A 24 9.49 -17.66 19.20
N ALA A 25 9.89 -16.39 19.15
CA ALA A 25 10.83 -15.90 18.15
C ALA A 25 12.24 -16.42 18.46
N ASP A 26 12.40 -17.74 18.55
CA ASP A 26 13.71 -18.40 18.57
C ASP A 26 14.49 -17.85 17.38
N PHE A 27 15.69 -17.33 17.65
CA PHE A 27 16.64 -16.66 16.76
C PHE A 27 16.67 -17.27 15.36
N THR A 28 15.68 -16.92 14.55
CA THR A 28 15.47 -17.58 13.28
C THR A 28 16.25 -16.75 12.29
N ILE A 29 17.45 -17.22 11.96
CA ILE A 29 18.04 -16.86 10.67
C ILE A 29 17.01 -17.34 9.65
N ILE A 30 16.28 -16.41 9.06
CA ILE A 30 15.40 -16.76 7.95
C ILE A 30 16.32 -16.98 6.76
N ARG A 31 16.69 -18.25 6.56
CA ARG A 31 17.53 -18.68 5.43
C ARG A 31 16.66 -18.90 4.21
N TRP A 32 16.82 -18.08 3.20
CA TRP A 32 16.36 -18.38 1.86
C TRP A 32 17.45 -19.16 1.15
N ARG A 33 17.13 -20.36 0.67
CA ARG A 33 18.03 -21.05 -0.26
C ARG A 33 17.97 -20.30 -1.60
N PRO A 34 19.09 -19.84 -2.17
CA PRO A 34 19.12 -19.31 -3.51
C PRO A 34 18.48 -20.33 -4.45
N ASN A 35 17.57 -19.89 -5.31
CA ASN A 35 16.93 -20.78 -6.26
C ASN A 35 17.98 -21.15 -7.32
N SER A 36 18.57 -22.35 -7.24
CA SER A 36 19.70 -22.76 -8.09
C SER A 36 19.34 -23.01 -9.56
N ASN A 37 18.09 -22.76 -9.98
CA ASN A 37 17.60 -23.06 -11.31
C ASN A 37 16.99 -21.80 -11.95
N ASN A 38 17.80 -21.01 -12.68
CA ASN A 38 17.28 -20.23 -13.82
C ASN A 38 18.34 -19.66 -14.79
N ASN A 39 19.45 -20.37 -15.05
CA ASN A 39 20.44 -19.95 -16.03
C ASN A 39 20.24 -20.51 -17.46
N ASN A 40 19.09 -21.08 -17.78
CA ASN A 40 18.75 -21.48 -19.15
C ASN A 40 17.44 -20.84 -19.61
N ASN A 41 17.52 -19.59 -20.11
CA ASN A 41 16.58 -19.11 -21.11
C ASN A 41 17.25 -18.00 -21.94
N ASN A 42 18.03 -18.42 -22.94
CA ASN A 42 18.42 -17.58 -24.06
C ASN A 42 17.31 -17.63 -25.13
N GLY A 43 16.77 -16.44 -25.41
CA GLY A 43 15.98 -15.97 -26.56
C GLY A 43 15.39 -16.95 -27.57
N ILE A 44 14.06 -16.90 -27.70
CA ILE A 44 13.37 -16.88 -28.99
C ILE A 44 12.27 -15.80 -28.92
N LYS A 45 12.48 -14.70 -29.67
CA LYS A 45 11.40 -13.83 -30.12
C LYS A 45 10.59 -14.63 -31.13
N GLN A 46 9.32 -14.91 -30.85
CA GLN A 46 8.34 -15.25 -31.88
C GLN A 46 7.45 -14.03 -32.10
N GLU A 47 7.60 -13.42 -33.27
CA GLU A 47 6.57 -12.59 -33.91
C GLU A 47 5.33 -13.47 -34.11
N ILE A 48 4.18 -13.00 -33.62
CA ILE A 48 2.88 -13.56 -33.98
C ILE A 48 2.17 -12.50 -34.83
N ASP A 49 2.23 -12.71 -36.14
CA ASP A 49 1.31 -12.11 -37.10
C ASP A 49 -0.09 -12.70 -36.90
N SER A 50 -1.05 -11.87 -36.51
CA SER A 50 -2.46 -12.23 -36.50
C SER A 50 -3.09 -11.89 -37.86
N HIS A 51 -3.30 -12.90 -38.70
CA HIS A 51 -4.22 -12.81 -39.83
C HIS A 51 -5.66 -13.02 -39.35
N ARG A 52 -6.46 -11.97 -39.56
CA ARG A 52 -7.93 -11.99 -39.61
C ARG A 52 -8.39 -12.88 -40.76
N ASN A 53 -9.37 -13.75 -40.50
CA ASN A 53 -10.33 -14.15 -41.51
C ASN A 53 -11.70 -14.39 -40.87
N ASP A 54 -12.71 -13.76 -41.48
CA ASP A 54 -14.12 -13.83 -41.17
C ASP A 54 -14.72 -15.17 -41.63
N ASN A 55 -15.67 -15.74 -40.86
CA ASN A 55 -17.10 -15.84 -41.24
C ASN A 55 -17.90 -16.87 -40.40
N ILE A 56 -18.97 -16.35 -39.77
CA ILE A 56 -20.39 -16.77 -39.83
C ILE A 56 -20.74 -18.27 -39.63
N VAL A 57 -21.62 -18.57 -38.64
CA VAL A 57 -22.99 -19.10 -38.81
C VAL A 57 -23.70 -19.20 -37.44
N ALA A 58 -24.98 -18.85 -37.44
CA ALA A 58 -25.94 -18.81 -36.33
C ALA A 58 -26.44 -20.19 -35.86
N GLY A 59 -27.04 -20.26 -34.65
CA GLY A 59 -27.94 -21.36 -34.28
C GLY A 59 -28.19 -21.56 -32.78
N ASP A 60 -29.23 -20.89 -32.29
CA ASP A 60 -30.36 -21.39 -31.46
C ASP A 60 -30.19 -22.15 -30.13
N ALA A 61 -31.26 -22.04 -29.34
CA ALA A 61 -31.47 -22.30 -27.93
C ALA A 61 -31.42 -23.77 -27.43
N GLY A 62 -31.27 -23.95 -26.10
CA GLY A 62 -31.74 -25.18 -25.42
C GLY A 62 -31.07 -25.57 -24.10
N SER A 63 -31.62 -25.08 -22.98
CA SER A 63 -32.04 -25.83 -21.77
C SER A 63 -31.38 -27.18 -21.35
N LEU A 64 -31.01 -27.21 -20.06
CA LEU A 64 -31.02 -28.33 -19.08
C LEU A 64 -30.18 -29.59 -19.34
N SER A 65 -29.27 -29.90 -18.41
CA SER A 65 -29.46 -30.95 -17.38
C SER A 65 -28.13 -31.50 -16.86
N ASP A 66 -28.16 -31.88 -15.58
CA ASP A 66 -27.12 -32.59 -14.84
C ASP A 66 -26.60 -33.83 -15.57
N ASN A 67 -25.31 -34.11 -15.44
CA ASN A 67 -24.87 -35.45 -15.05
C ASN A 67 -23.41 -35.52 -14.61
N ASN A 68 -23.25 -36.06 -13.41
CA ASN A 68 -22.08 -36.78 -12.93
C ASN A 68 -21.54 -37.73 -14.00
N ASN A 69 -20.22 -37.74 -14.22
CA ASN A 69 -19.51 -38.98 -14.49
C ASN A 69 -18.04 -38.88 -14.05
N ASN A 70 -17.74 -39.70 -13.03
CA ASN A 70 -16.40 -40.17 -12.71
C ASN A 70 -15.79 -40.86 -13.93
N ILE A 71 -14.67 -40.34 -14.42
CA ILE A 71 -13.79 -41.09 -15.33
C ILE A 71 -12.46 -41.30 -14.59
N HIS A 72 -12.28 -42.53 -14.14
CA HIS A 72 -10.99 -43.11 -13.81
C HIS A 72 -10.17 -43.25 -15.10
N ASN A 73 -9.14 -42.42 -15.29
CA ASN A 73 -8.08 -42.71 -16.23
C ASN A 73 -6.90 -43.34 -15.48
N ASN A 74 -6.75 -44.64 -15.69
CA ASN A 74 -5.52 -45.40 -15.45
C ASN A 74 -4.59 -45.13 -16.63
N ASP A 75 -3.57 -44.29 -16.43
CA ASP A 75 -2.43 -44.22 -17.34
C ASP A 75 -1.22 -44.90 -16.67
N ASN A 76 -0.92 -46.10 -17.19
CA ASN A 76 0.34 -46.79 -16.98
C ASN A 76 1.44 -46.01 -17.69
N ASN A 77 2.27 -45.27 -16.94
CA ASN A 77 3.55 -44.78 -17.44
C ASN A 77 4.68 -45.63 -16.85
N ASP A 78 5.14 -46.56 -17.68
CA ASP A 78 6.45 -47.21 -17.60
C ASP A 78 7.50 -46.16 -18.00
N GLY A 79 8.25 -45.67 -17.03
CA GLY A 79 9.19 -44.58 -17.18
C GLY A 79 10.42 -44.84 -16.33
N THR A 80 11.48 -45.27 -17.00
CA THR A 80 12.87 -45.43 -16.58
C THR A 80 13.30 -44.47 -15.47
N ALA A 81 13.81 -45.02 -14.37
CA ALA A 81 14.43 -44.25 -13.29
C ALA A 81 15.62 -43.43 -13.83
N PRO A 82 15.66 -42.11 -13.61
CA PRO A 82 16.84 -41.33 -13.94
C PRO A 82 17.98 -41.73 -13.01
N GLU A 83 19.13 -42.02 -13.61
CA GLU A 83 20.39 -42.32 -12.92
C GLU A 83 20.68 -41.25 -11.85
N GLU A 84 21.07 -41.70 -10.66
CA GLU A 84 21.55 -40.88 -9.55
C GLU A 84 22.81 -40.13 -10.00
N GLY A 85 22.61 -38.93 -10.56
CA GLY A 85 23.66 -38.00 -10.90
C GLY A 85 24.47 -37.65 -9.64
N GLN A 86 25.77 -37.90 -9.72
CA GLN A 86 26.76 -37.60 -8.68
C GLN A 86 26.54 -36.20 -8.11
N GLY A 87 26.24 -36.14 -6.81
CA GLY A 87 25.98 -34.91 -6.07
C GLY A 87 27.15 -33.95 -6.15
N GLY A 88 27.07 -32.99 -7.07
CA GLY A 88 27.99 -31.88 -7.13
C GLY A 88 27.98 -31.13 -5.80
N VAL A 89 29.17 -30.96 -5.21
CA VAL A 89 29.37 -30.13 -4.01
C VAL A 89 28.96 -28.71 -4.38
N VAL A 90 27.77 -28.30 -3.97
CA VAL A 90 27.32 -26.91 -4.10
C VAL A 90 28.18 -26.08 -3.16
N GLU A 91 29.12 -25.32 -3.72
CA GLU A 91 29.96 -24.39 -2.99
C GLU A 91 29.07 -23.39 -2.24
N GLN A 92 29.14 -23.40 -0.91
CA GLN A 92 28.36 -22.49 -0.07
C GLN A 92 28.99 -21.10 -0.18
N VAL A 93 28.39 -20.22 -0.98
CA VAL A 93 28.77 -18.80 -1.01
C VAL A 93 28.44 -18.17 0.34
N GLU A 94 29.46 -17.68 1.06
CA GLU A 94 29.24 -16.95 2.31
C GLU A 94 28.50 -15.64 2.05
N PRO A 95 27.45 -15.31 2.83
CA PRO A 95 26.71 -14.07 2.67
C PRO A 95 27.58 -12.86 3.02
N ILE A 96 27.57 -11.84 2.16
CA ILE A 96 28.23 -10.56 2.45
C ILE A 96 27.35 -9.75 3.42
N PRO A 97 27.91 -9.11 4.46
CA PRO A 97 27.16 -8.17 5.29
C PRO A 97 26.55 -7.04 4.47
N PHE A 98 25.25 -6.77 4.63
CA PHE A 98 24.56 -5.71 3.87
C PHE A 98 25.26 -4.32 3.91
N PRO A 99 25.84 -3.85 5.03
CA PRO A 99 26.52 -2.55 5.06
C PRO A 99 27.73 -2.44 4.12
N GLU A 100 28.35 -3.57 3.76
CA GLU A 100 29.47 -3.65 2.83
C GLU A 100 29.02 -3.55 1.37
N THR A 101 27.72 -3.74 1.09
CA THR A 101 27.16 -3.60 -0.26
C THR A 101 26.71 -2.17 -0.57
N LEU A 102 26.95 -1.20 0.32
CA LEU A 102 26.52 0.18 0.15
C LEU A 102 27.66 1.03 -0.44
N ASP A 103 27.60 1.27 -1.76
CA ASP A 103 28.56 2.05 -2.57
C ASP A 103 28.40 3.58 -2.40
N GLN A 104 28.48 4.10 -1.18
CA GLN A 104 28.36 5.55 -0.95
C GLN A 104 29.42 6.13 -0.02
N GLU A 105 29.58 7.45 -0.14
CA GLU A 105 30.61 8.30 0.47
C GLU A 105 30.92 7.99 1.93
N ASP A 106 32.20 8.09 2.28
CA ASP A 106 32.67 7.96 3.66
C ASP A 106 31.94 8.96 4.57
N GLY A 107 31.26 8.43 5.60
CA GLY A 107 30.62 9.22 6.65
C GLY A 107 29.09 9.25 6.62
N VAL A 108 28.43 8.74 5.57
CA VAL A 108 26.96 8.63 5.57
C VAL A 108 26.52 7.46 6.46
N GLN A 109 25.59 7.76 7.36
CA GLN A 109 24.99 6.78 8.25
C GLN A 109 23.53 6.56 7.90
N TYR A 110 23.14 5.29 7.81
CA TYR A 110 21.82 4.89 7.35
C TYR A 110 20.99 4.30 8.47
N VAL A 111 19.68 4.42 8.31
CA VAL A 111 18.69 3.58 8.97
C VAL A 111 17.73 3.01 7.93
N THR A 112 17.28 1.78 8.09
CA THR A 112 16.22 1.17 7.28
C THR A 112 15.26 0.36 8.15
N TYR A 113 14.22 -0.18 7.51
CA TYR A 113 13.24 -1.03 8.16
C TYR A 113 12.73 -2.11 7.23
N LEU A 114 12.03 -3.12 7.76
CA LEU A 114 11.34 -4.10 6.92
C LEU A 114 9.89 -3.66 6.64
N PRO A 115 9.40 -3.75 5.39
CA PRO A 115 8.05 -3.34 5.03
C PRO A 115 7.00 -4.24 5.72
N TYR A 116 5.86 -3.68 6.10
CA TYR A 116 4.84 -4.37 6.90
C TYR A 116 3.43 -4.19 6.32
N ALA A 117 2.73 -5.32 6.17
CA ALA A 117 1.33 -5.43 5.76
C ALA A 117 1.04 -4.71 4.42
N GLY A 118 -0.18 -4.19 4.25
CA GLY A 118 -0.59 -3.49 3.03
C GLY A 118 0.05 -2.09 2.85
N ILE A 119 -0.15 -1.50 1.67
CA ILE A 119 0.54 -0.28 1.23
C ILE A 119 0.47 0.90 2.21
N THR A 120 -0.68 1.14 2.85
CA THR A 120 -0.83 2.26 3.79
C THR A 120 -0.14 2.00 5.13
N ASN A 121 -0.01 0.73 5.53
CA ASN A 121 0.79 0.38 6.69
C ASN A 121 2.27 0.57 6.39
N GLN A 122 2.71 0.24 5.17
CA GLN A 122 4.06 0.54 4.69
C GLN A 122 4.30 2.06 4.62
N PHE A 123 3.32 2.84 4.16
CA PHE A 123 3.37 4.31 4.14
C PHE A 123 3.55 4.89 5.55
N TYR A 124 2.73 4.49 6.54
CA TYR A 124 2.95 4.91 7.92
C TYR A 124 4.27 4.39 8.51
N GLY A 125 4.71 3.20 8.09
CA GLY A 125 6.05 2.68 8.42
C GLY A 125 7.15 3.59 7.90
N MET A 126 7.02 4.13 6.68
CA MET A 126 7.93 5.10 6.10
C MET A 126 7.96 6.39 6.94
N LEU A 127 6.81 7.00 7.25
CA LEU A 127 6.75 8.22 8.06
C LEU A 127 7.39 8.04 9.45
N ARG A 128 7.16 6.89 10.08
CA ARG A 128 7.74 6.56 11.39
C ARG A 128 9.23 6.23 11.29
N GLY A 129 9.66 5.65 10.17
CA GLY A 129 11.07 5.50 9.84
C GLY A 129 11.76 6.86 9.72
N MET A 130 11.11 7.86 9.12
CA MET A 130 11.63 9.23 9.00
C MET A 130 11.79 9.88 10.39
N GLU A 131 10.85 9.67 11.32
CA GLU A 131 11.01 10.13 12.71
C GLU A 131 12.26 9.54 13.38
N VAL A 132 12.49 8.23 13.22
CA VAL A 132 13.66 7.57 13.80
C VAL A 132 14.94 8.05 13.12
N ALA A 133 14.96 8.16 11.79
CA ALA A 133 16.10 8.66 11.02
C ALA A 133 16.48 10.07 11.45
N LYS A 134 15.50 10.97 11.55
CA LYS A 134 15.68 12.35 12.00
C LYS A 134 16.22 12.41 13.42
N ALA A 135 15.66 11.62 14.34
CA ALA A 135 16.11 11.59 15.74
C ALA A 135 17.53 11.03 15.91
N LEU A 136 17.99 10.19 14.98
CA LEU A 136 19.34 9.64 14.97
C LEU A 136 20.33 10.44 14.10
N GLY A 137 19.87 11.45 13.35
CA GLY A 137 20.70 12.22 12.42
C GLY A 137 21.18 11.41 11.21
N ARG A 138 20.32 10.53 10.67
CA ARG A 138 20.66 9.54 9.64
C ARG A 138 19.84 9.72 8.37
N THR A 139 20.36 9.21 7.25
CA THR A 139 19.61 9.04 6.00
C THR A 139 18.71 7.81 6.12
N LEU A 140 17.44 7.94 5.76
CA LEU A 140 16.52 6.80 5.72
C LEU A 140 16.64 6.07 4.37
N ILE A 141 16.95 4.78 4.40
CA ILE A 141 16.77 3.90 3.24
C ILE A 141 15.32 3.41 3.25
N ILE A 142 14.55 3.83 2.25
CA ILE A 142 13.13 3.48 2.11
C ILE A 142 13.02 2.16 1.33
N PRO A 143 12.48 1.08 1.92
CA PRO A 143 12.14 -0.13 1.18
C PRO A 143 11.08 0.17 0.12
N PRO A 144 11.10 -0.54 -1.04
CA PRO A 144 10.07 -0.35 -2.05
C PRO A 144 8.70 -0.72 -1.48
N ILE A 145 7.65 -0.29 -2.17
CA ILE A 145 6.31 -0.81 -1.94
C ILE A 145 6.33 -2.30 -2.28
N THR A 146 6.01 -3.15 -1.31
CA THR A 146 6.06 -4.59 -1.47
C THR A 146 4.67 -5.22 -1.39
N ALA A 147 4.40 -6.15 -2.31
CA ALA A 147 3.16 -6.88 -2.35
C ALA A 147 2.94 -7.63 -1.02
N SER A 148 1.78 -7.40 -0.41
CA SER A 148 1.38 -8.10 0.82
C SER A 148 0.69 -9.43 0.48
N SER A 149 0.24 -10.19 1.48
CA SER A 149 -0.61 -11.38 1.24
C SER A 149 -1.90 -11.10 0.48
N HIS A 150 -2.30 -9.82 0.40
CA HIS A 150 -3.49 -9.38 -0.34
C HIS A 150 -3.21 -9.10 -1.82
N ASP A 151 -1.94 -9.10 -2.24
CA ASP A 151 -1.51 -8.89 -3.61
C ASP A 151 -0.68 -10.10 -4.09
N LYS A 152 -1.11 -10.71 -5.20
CA LYS A 152 -0.47 -11.90 -5.76
C LYS A 152 0.67 -11.57 -6.73
N SER A 153 0.88 -10.31 -7.06
CA SER A 153 1.85 -9.86 -8.06
C SER A 153 3.28 -10.28 -7.73
N LYS A 154 3.64 -10.34 -6.43
CA LYS A 154 5.03 -10.49 -5.95
C LYS A 154 5.98 -9.44 -6.55
N GLN A 155 5.45 -8.31 -7.01
CA GLN A 155 6.24 -7.22 -7.57
C GLN A 155 6.50 -6.17 -6.48
N ASN A 156 7.59 -5.42 -6.69
CA ASN A 156 7.93 -4.25 -5.89
C ASN A 156 7.98 -3.04 -6.81
N GLN A 157 7.59 -1.87 -6.30
CA GLN A 157 7.79 -0.60 -7.01
C GLN A 157 8.37 0.44 -6.07
N PRO A 158 9.22 1.36 -6.58
CA PRO A 158 9.71 2.47 -5.78
C PRO A 158 8.57 3.43 -5.41
N TRP A 159 8.70 4.10 -4.27
CA TRP A 159 7.82 5.20 -3.88
C TRP A 159 7.95 6.40 -4.81
N SER A 160 9.14 6.67 -5.38
CA SER A 160 9.33 7.74 -6.36
C SER A 160 8.49 7.60 -7.63
N LYS A 161 7.98 6.39 -7.93
CA LYS A 161 7.01 6.20 -9.03
C LYS A 161 5.70 6.97 -8.79
N PHE A 162 5.33 7.19 -7.53
CA PHE A 162 4.02 7.73 -7.14
C PHE A 162 4.10 8.99 -6.28
N LEU A 163 5.23 9.23 -5.61
CA LEU A 163 5.46 10.36 -4.72
C LEU A 163 6.68 11.14 -5.17
N ASP A 164 6.58 12.47 -5.17
CA ASP A 164 7.69 13.38 -5.49
C ASP A 164 8.66 13.47 -4.30
N LEU A 165 9.63 12.54 -4.26
CA LEU A 165 10.59 12.44 -3.16
C LEU A 165 11.61 13.59 -3.17
N ASP A 166 11.95 14.15 -4.34
CA ASP A 166 12.89 15.28 -4.42
C ASP A 166 12.29 16.51 -3.78
N ARG A 167 11.08 16.89 -4.18
CA ARG A 167 10.33 17.98 -3.55
C ARG A 167 10.12 17.75 -2.05
N PHE A 168 9.85 16.50 -1.65
CA PHE A 168 9.73 16.16 -0.23
C PHE A 168 11.03 16.43 0.55
N GLN A 169 12.19 16.06 0.02
CA GLN A 169 13.48 16.29 0.67
C GLN A 169 13.77 17.79 0.79
N GLU A 170 13.46 18.57 -0.25
CA GLU A 170 13.59 20.04 -0.24
C GLU A 170 12.71 20.68 0.84
N LEU A 171 11.44 20.28 0.93
CA LEU A 171 10.47 20.86 1.87
C LEU A 171 10.75 20.50 3.34
N THR A 172 11.28 19.30 3.59
CA THR A 172 11.42 18.79 4.97
C THR A 172 12.87 18.79 5.50
N GLY A 173 13.85 18.90 4.60
CA GLY A 173 15.27 18.68 4.91
C GLY A 173 15.60 17.25 5.32
N THR A 174 14.66 16.31 5.16
CA THR A 174 14.83 14.90 5.54
C THR A 174 15.58 14.18 4.43
N LYS A 175 16.72 13.57 4.75
CA LYS A 175 17.48 12.79 3.79
C LYS A 175 16.89 11.40 3.63
N VAL A 176 16.47 11.05 2.42
CA VAL A 176 15.97 9.73 2.08
C VAL A 176 16.65 9.22 0.82
N VAL A 177 16.75 7.90 0.70
CA VAL A 177 17.23 7.21 -0.50
C VAL A 177 16.40 5.95 -0.65
N GLU A 178 16.02 5.58 -1.86
CA GLU A 178 15.27 4.35 -2.06
C GLU A 178 16.20 3.14 -2.14
N PHE A 179 15.73 2.00 -1.65
CA PHE A 179 16.53 0.79 -1.55
C PHE A 179 17.13 0.34 -2.90
N HIS A 180 16.39 0.56 -4.00
CA HIS A 180 16.81 0.17 -5.35
C HIS A 180 17.93 1.05 -5.93
N GLU A 181 18.14 2.26 -5.38
CA GLU A 181 19.25 3.13 -5.78
C GLU A 181 20.58 2.65 -5.20
N LEU A 182 20.52 1.92 -4.08
CA LEU A 182 21.69 1.38 -3.38
C LEU A 182 22.03 -0.04 -3.81
N ARG A 183 21.08 -0.73 -4.44
CA ARG A 183 21.20 -2.15 -4.77
C ARG A 183 20.31 -2.50 -5.95
N ASP A 184 20.88 -3.17 -6.93
CA ASP A 184 20.15 -3.75 -8.07
C ASP A 184 19.62 -5.14 -7.67
N ALA A 185 18.30 -5.36 -7.77
CA ALA A 185 17.67 -6.62 -7.36
C ALA A 185 18.13 -7.83 -8.19
N GLU A 186 18.47 -7.62 -9.46
CA GLU A 186 18.84 -8.69 -10.40
C GLU A 186 20.31 -9.08 -10.26
N LYS A 187 21.16 -8.10 -9.89
CA LYS A 187 22.61 -8.29 -9.71
C LYS A 187 23.01 -8.49 -8.25
N ALA A 188 22.07 -8.33 -7.32
CA ALA A 188 22.28 -8.41 -5.89
C ALA A 188 22.89 -9.77 -5.48
N GLN A 189 24.15 -9.72 -5.02
CA GLN A 189 24.76 -10.85 -4.36
C GLN A 189 24.04 -11.17 -3.05
N PHE A 190 24.02 -12.44 -2.68
CA PHE A 190 23.39 -12.89 -1.45
C PHE A 190 23.99 -12.16 -0.24
N SER A 191 23.14 -11.58 0.60
CA SER A 191 23.60 -10.77 1.74
C SER A 191 22.87 -11.10 3.04
N MET A 192 23.51 -10.76 4.15
CA MET A 192 22.94 -10.88 5.49
C MET A 192 22.67 -9.48 6.06
N MET A 193 21.44 -9.26 6.52
CA MET A 193 21.03 -8.05 7.22
C MET A 193 20.77 -8.36 8.69
N GLU A 194 21.28 -7.53 9.61
CA GLU A 194 20.90 -7.62 11.01
C GLU A 194 19.89 -6.52 11.35
N CYS A 195 18.69 -6.90 11.81
CA CYS A 195 17.64 -5.98 12.20
C CYS A 195 17.33 -6.09 13.69
N LYS A 196 17.18 -4.93 14.34
CA LYS A 196 16.75 -4.82 15.73
C LYS A 196 15.23 -4.98 15.83
N ILE A 197 14.76 -5.86 16.71
CA ILE A 197 13.33 -6.13 16.86
C ILE A 197 12.66 -4.97 17.61
N THR A 198 11.70 -4.33 16.94
CA THR A 198 10.71 -3.47 17.58
C THR A 198 9.40 -4.23 17.72
N CYS A 199 9.06 -4.61 18.95
CA CYS A 199 7.78 -5.24 19.19
C CYS A 199 6.67 -4.22 19.20
N GLY A 200 5.60 -4.60 18.51
CA GLY A 200 4.40 -3.81 18.37
C GLY A 200 3.20 -4.56 18.91
N PHE A 201 2.23 -3.82 19.42
CA PHE A 201 0.97 -4.38 19.88
C PHE A 201 0.34 -5.30 18.82
N GLY A 202 0.04 -6.54 19.22
CA GLY A 202 -0.82 -7.48 18.50
C GLY A 202 -0.19 -8.31 17.37
N SER A 203 1.12 -8.21 17.09
CA SER A 203 1.74 -9.13 16.11
C SER A 203 2.28 -10.38 16.79
N LYS A 204 1.69 -11.54 16.49
CA LYS A 204 2.26 -12.85 16.88
C LYS A 204 3.55 -13.18 16.13
N ARG A 205 3.93 -12.39 15.11
CA ARG A 205 5.08 -12.65 14.23
C ARG A 205 6.01 -11.45 14.22
N THR A 206 7.31 -11.71 14.35
CA THR A 206 8.39 -10.71 14.24
C THR A 206 8.55 -10.20 12.80
N ILE A 207 8.32 -11.06 11.81
CA ILE A 207 8.37 -10.75 10.37
C ILE A 207 7.07 -11.24 9.71
N ASP A 208 6.39 -10.34 9.01
CA ASP A 208 5.14 -10.65 8.31
C ASP A 208 5.39 -11.14 6.86
N PHE A 209 4.32 -11.38 6.11
CA PHE A 209 4.45 -11.88 4.74
C PHE A 209 5.05 -10.84 3.79
N THR A 210 4.77 -9.55 4.00
CA THR A 210 5.32 -8.45 3.20
C THR A 210 6.85 -8.39 3.37
N ALA A 211 7.34 -8.38 4.60
CA ALA A 211 8.79 -8.40 4.88
C ALA A 211 9.47 -9.66 4.33
N LYS A 212 8.82 -10.84 4.39
CA LYS A 212 9.35 -12.07 3.78
C LYS A 212 9.44 -11.96 2.25
N GLY A 213 8.42 -11.38 1.61
CA GLY A 213 8.41 -11.13 0.17
C GLY A 213 9.57 -10.22 -0.24
N PHE A 214 9.77 -9.12 0.49
CA PHE A 214 10.88 -8.21 0.32
C PHE A 214 12.24 -8.93 0.44
N LEU A 215 12.50 -9.62 1.57
CA LEU A 215 13.77 -10.32 1.80
C LEU A 215 14.07 -11.35 0.71
N LYS A 216 13.05 -12.12 0.28
CA LYS A 216 13.19 -13.10 -0.79
C LYS A 216 13.55 -12.45 -2.12
N GLN A 217 12.86 -11.37 -2.50
CA GLN A 217 13.07 -10.71 -3.79
C GLN A 217 14.46 -10.08 -3.88
N TRP A 218 14.98 -9.57 -2.78
CA TRP A 218 16.29 -8.90 -2.74
C TRP A 218 17.46 -9.84 -2.40
N ASN A 219 17.19 -11.16 -2.36
CA ASN A 219 18.15 -12.20 -2.04
C ASN A 219 18.88 -11.94 -0.71
N MET A 220 18.10 -11.66 0.34
CA MET A 220 18.62 -11.31 1.66
C MET A 220 18.14 -12.27 2.73
N ASN A 221 19.07 -12.67 3.59
CA ASN A 221 18.72 -13.23 4.89
C ASN A 221 18.67 -12.12 5.92
N VAL A 222 17.88 -12.36 6.97
CA VAL A 222 17.84 -11.46 8.12
C VAL A 222 18.13 -12.22 9.40
N THR A 223 18.97 -11.62 10.23
CA THR A 223 19.14 -11.98 11.64
C THR A 223 18.43 -10.94 12.48
N LEU A 224 17.59 -11.40 13.40
CA LEU A 224 16.86 -10.52 14.30
C LEU A 224 17.49 -10.53 15.68
N THR A 225 17.78 -9.34 16.21
CA THR A 225 18.27 -9.19 17.58
C THR A 225 17.29 -8.39 18.42
N ASN A 226 16.96 -8.91 19.60
CA ASN A 226 16.04 -8.24 20.51
C ASN A 226 16.66 -6.95 21.03
N LEU A 227 15.82 -5.91 21.11
CA LEU A 227 16.14 -4.72 21.88
C LEU A 227 15.96 -5.02 23.38
N SER A 228 16.75 -4.36 24.22
CA SER A 228 16.77 -4.58 25.67
C SER A 228 15.47 -4.19 26.40
N ALA A 229 14.53 -3.58 25.69
CA ALA A 229 13.21 -3.21 26.20
C ALA A 229 12.17 -3.32 25.08
N ASP A 230 10.91 -3.57 25.48
CA ASP A 230 9.77 -3.44 24.58
C ASP A 230 9.55 -1.96 24.23
N VAL A 231 10.14 -1.54 23.12
CA VAL A 231 10.19 -0.15 22.69
C VAL A 231 9.25 0.09 21.52
N ASN A 232 8.02 0.47 21.85
CA ASN A 232 7.05 0.94 20.87
C ASN A 232 6.88 2.46 20.88
N LYS A 233 7.70 3.24 21.60
CA LYS A 233 7.64 4.71 21.62
C LYS A 233 8.91 5.30 20.98
N LEU A 234 8.76 6.39 20.24
CA LEU A 234 9.87 7.08 19.56
C LEU A 234 11.03 7.46 20.51
N ASP A 235 10.74 7.98 21.69
CA ASP A 235 11.79 8.35 22.66
C ASP A 235 12.50 7.11 23.24
N SER A 236 11.78 6.00 23.40
CA SER A 236 12.35 4.76 23.92
C SER A 236 13.25 4.10 22.88
N ILE A 237 12.80 4.03 21.62
CA ILE A 237 13.58 3.40 20.55
C ILE A 237 14.88 4.19 20.29
N THR A 238 14.82 5.52 20.27
CA THR A 238 16.03 6.35 20.05
C THR A 238 17.04 6.24 21.18
N LYS A 239 16.58 6.09 22.43
CA LYS A 239 17.46 5.80 23.59
C LYS A 239 18.11 4.42 23.48
N VAL A 240 17.34 3.41 23.12
CA VAL A 240 17.86 2.04 22.98
C VAL A 240 18.79 1.89 21.78
N LEU A 241 18.58 2.67 20.71
CA LEU A 241 19.47 2.72 19.56
C LEU A 241 20.71 3.60 19.78
N ALA A 242 20.80 4.34 20.89
CA ALA A 242 21.92 5.24 21.17
C ALA A 242 23.31 4.57 21.17
N PRO A 243 23.50 3.33 21.68
CA PRO A 243 24.78 2.63 21.61
C PRO A 243 25.26 2.37 20.17
N TYR A 244 24.34 2.26 19.22
CA TYR A 244 24.61 1.96 17.81
C TYR A 244 24.78 3.23 16.96
N ARG A 245 24.86 4.42 17.58
CA ARG A 245 24.97 5.70 16.85
C ARG A 245 26.19 5.80 15.94
N ARG A 246 27.23 4.99 16.15
CA ARG A 246 28.42 4.98 15.30
C ARG A 246 28.34 3.98 14.15
N ASP A 247 27.39 3.05 14.19
CA ASP A 247 27.25 2.02 13.18
C ASP A 247 26.90 2.68 11.84
N LYS A 248 27.52 2.21 10.74
CA LYS A 248 27.22 2.73 9.39
C LYS A 248 25.75 2.50 9.03
N PHE A 249 25.15 1.44 9.56
CA PHE A 249 23.81 0.98 9.20
C PHE A 249 23.05 0.46 10.42
N ILE A 250 21.77 0.83 10.53
CA ILE A 250 20.83 0.28 11.51
C ILE A 250 19.59 -0.21 10.77
N CYS A 251 19.20 -1.47 10.95
CA CYS A 251 17.88 -1.95 10.50
C CYS A 251 16.94 -2.14 11.69
N ILE A 252 15.67 -1.80 11.49
CA ILE A 252 14.59 -1.98 12.47
C ILE A 252 13.53 -2.91 11.88
N SER A 253 13.08 -3.93 12.63
CA SER A 253 12.16 -4.93 12.08
C SER A 253 10.80 -4.36 11.67
N ASN A 254 10.29 -3.34 12.37
CA ASN A 254 8.99 -2.75 12.05
C ASN A 254 8.83 -1.33 12.61
N THR A 255 8.84 -0.33 11.73
CA THR A 255 8.59 1.08 12.10
C THR A 255 7.11 1.42 12.19
N TYR A 256 6.23 0.72 11.45
CA TYR A 256 4.78 0.93 11.50
C TYR A 256 4.23 0.77 12.92
N LYS A 257 4.86 -0.05 13.75
CA LYS A 257 4.43 -0.29 15.14
C LYS A 257 4.97 0.71 16.17
N ILE A 258 5.83 1.64 15.76
CA ILE A 258 6.30 2.71 16.64
C ILE A 258 5.16 3.71 16.84
N ALA A 259 4.68 3.84 18.06
CA ALA A 259 3.72 4.85 18.46
C ALA A 259 4.37 6.24 18.43
N VAL A 260 3.67 7.15 17.77
CA VAL A 260 3.99 8.56 17.65
C VAL A 260 2.77 9.34 18.16
N ALA A 261 3.01 10.45 18.85
CA ALA A 261 1.95 11.24 19.46
C ALA A 261 1.15 12.04 18.40
N ASP A 262 -0.18 12.08 18.53
CA ASP A 262 -1.10 13.05 17.89
C ASP A 262 -0.99 13.25 16.36
N LYS A 263 -0.40 12.30 15.61
CA LYS A 263 -0.07 12.38 14.15
C LYS A 263 1.19 13.16 13.79
N LEU A 264 2.12 13.36 14.72
CA LEU A 264 3.36 14.11 14.48
C LEU A 264 4.14 13.65 13.23
N GLU A 265 4.12 12.34 12.93
CA GLU A 265 4.77 11.80 11.73
C GLU A 265 4.13 12.29 10.43
N TRP A 266 2.82 12.56 10.45
CA TRP A 266 2.10 13.14 9.33
C TRP A 266 2.40 14.63 9.20
N ASP A 267 2.32 15.37 10.30
CA ASP A 267 2.53 16.82 10.30
C ASP A 267 3.96 17.19 9.92
N ARG A 268 4.95 16.35 10.24
CA ARG A 268 6.34 16.60 9.84
C ARG A 268 6.68 16.12 8.44
N PHE A 269 6.04 15.06 7.97
CA PHE A 269 6.47 14.37 6.75
C PHE A 269 5.31 14.06 5.80
N GLY A 270 4.26 13.41 6.30
CA GLY A 270 3.13 12.94 5.49
C GLY A 270 2.48 14.03 4.62
N GLN A 271 2.28 15.22 5.17
CA GLN A 271 1.69 16.34 4.42
C GLN A 271 2.57 16.87 3.27
N HIS A 272 3.87 16.53 3.25
CA HIS A 272 4.81 16.99 2.22
C HIS A 272 5.11 15.93 1.14
N LEU A 273 4.54 14.73 1.28
CA LEU A 273 4.65 13.66 0.28
C LEU A 273 3.55 13.83 -0.80
N HIS A 274 3.80 14.77 -1.70
CA HIS A 274 2.95 15.05 -2.85
C HIS A 274 3.05 13.94 -3.89
N PHE A 275 2.00 13.77 -4.70
CA PHE A 275 2.01 12.82 -5.81
C PHE A 275 2.93 13.29 -6.93
N THR A 276 3.43 12.36 -7.75
CA THR A 276 4.13 12.70 -8.99
C THR A 276 3.17 13.32 -10.00
N GLN A 277 3.69 14.19 -10.87
CA GLN A 277 2.89 14.81 -11.93
C GLN A 277 2.28 13.76 -12.87
N GLU A 278 3.04 12.71 -13.21
CA GLU A 278 2.54 11.58 -14.04
C GLU A 278 1.26 10.96 -13.47
N LEU A 279 1.23 10.73 -12.15
CA LEU A 279 0.08 10.14 -11.47
C LEU A 279 -1.12 11.11 -11.40
N GLU A 280 -0.85 12.39 -11.15
CA GLU A 280 -1.87 13.45 -11.15
C GLU A 280 -2.51 13.62 -12.54
N ASP A 281 -1.68 13.68 -13.59
CA ASP A 281 -2.12 13.83 -14.99
C ASP A 281 -2.99 12.63 -15.41
N PHE A 282 -2.61 11.41 -15.02
CA PHE A 282 -3.40 10.21 -15.28
C PHE A 282 -4.84 10.33 -14.71
N VAL A 283 -4.98 10.82 -13.48
CA VAL A 283 -6.29 10.99 -12.85
C VAL A 283 -7.05 12.16 -13.46
N GLN A 284 -6.38 13.26 -13.75
CA GLN A 284 -7.00 14.41 -14.39
C GLN A 284 -7.55 14.05 -15.78
N ASP A 285 -6.82 13.27 -16.57
CA ASP A 285 -7.26 12.76 -17.87
C ASP A 285 -8.53 11.91 -17.75
N TYR A 286 -8.64 11.10 -16.70
CA TYR A 286 -9.85 10.33 -16.45
C TYR A 286 -11.02 11.25 -16.07
N LEU A 287 -10.80 12.20 -15.18
CA LEU A 287 -11.84 13.16 -14.76
C LEU A 287 -12.34 13.97 -15.96
N ASP A 288 -11.44 14.45 -16.82
CA ASP A 288 -11.75 15.22 -18.02
C ASP A 288 -12.60 14.46 -19.04
N LYS A 289 -12.47 13.13 -19.10
CA LYS A 289 -13.25 12.25 -20.00
C LYS A 289 -14.62 11.89 -19.42
N ASN A 290 -14.73 11.81 -18.09
CA ASN A 290 -15.92 11.29 -17.42
C ASN A 290 -16.80 12.36 -16.79
N LEU A 291 -16.31 13.60 -16.67
CA LEU A 291 -17.03 14.71 -16.06
C LEU A 291 -17.28 15.84 -17.05
N ILE A 292 -18.42 16.52 -16.88
CA ILE A 292 -18.74 17.72 -17.65
C ILE A 292 -17.87 18.86 -17.14
N LYS A 293 -16.95 19.33 -17.98
CA LYS A 293 -16.04 20.44 -17.64
C LYS A 293 -16.86 21.69 -17.26
N PRO A 294 -16.50 22.42 -16.20
CA PRO A 294 -17.24 23.60 -15.80
C PRO A 294 -17.03 24.70 -16.85
N GLU A 295 -18.03 25.55 -17.03
CA GLU A 295 -17.91 26.71 -17.90
C GLU A 295 -16.84 27.67 -17.38
N ALA A 296 -16.10 28.32 -18.30
CA ALA A 296 -15.14 29.33 -17.92
C ALA A 296 -15.85 30.52 -17.26
N VAL A 297 -15.29 31.01 -16.16
CA VAL A 297 -15.79 32.17 -15.42
C VAL A 297 -14.70 33.23 -15.36
N TYR A 298 -15.09 34.50 -15.49
CA TYR A 298 -14.15 35.61 -15.38
C TYR A 298 -13.79 35.85 -13.90
N ASP A 299 -12.52 35.66 -13.56
CA ASP A 299 -11.99 36.03 -12.24
C ASP A 299 -11.57 37.51 -12.26
N ALA A 300 -12.32 38.34 -11.52
CA ALA A 300 -12.07 39.77 -11.45
C ALA A 300 -10.74 40.15 -10.80
N ASN A 301 -10.21 39.32 -9.89
CA ASN A 301 -8.93 39.57 -9.21
C ASN A 301 -7.77 39.29 -10.16
N LEU A 302 -7.85 38.20 -10.92
CA LEU A 302 -6.84 37.80 -11.90
C LEU A 302 -7.01 38.50 -13.25
N LYS A 303 -8.17 39.12 -13.48
CA LYS A 303 -8.58 39.77 -14.74
C LYS A 303 -8.50 38.84 -15.95
N GLN A 304 -8.81 37.56 -15.75
CA GLN A 304 -8.77 36.54 -16.79
C GLN A 304 -9.91 35.54 -16.61
N GLU A 305 -10.28 34.86 -17.70
CA GLU A 305 -11.17 33.69 -17.61
C GLU A 305 -10.41 32.52 -17.00
N ILE A 306 -11.05 31.85 -16.04
CA ILE A 306 -10.56 30.64 -15.40
C ILE A 306 -11.60 29.54 -15.56
N VAL A 307 -11.15 28.30 -15.73
CA VAL A 307 -12.03 27.13 -15.67
C VAL A 307 -12.01 26.64 -14.21
N PRO A 308 -13.15 26.66 -13.51
CA PRO A 308 -13.23 26.14 -12.14
C PRO A 308 -12.79 24.68 -12.06
N ILE A 309 -12.27 24.29 -10.89
CA ILE A 309 -11.92 22.89 -10.62
C ILE A 309 -13.20 22.06 -10.58
N GLN A 310 -13.18 20.90 -11.24
CA GLN A 310 -14.27 19.95 -11.23
C GLN A 310 -14.53 19.41 -9.81
N LYS A 311 -15.78 19.53 -9.34
CA LYS A 311 -16.19 19.03 -8.02
C LYS A 311 -16.81 17.64 -8.13
N TYR A 312 -16.46 16.76 -7.20
CA TYR A 312 -17.02 15.42 -7.04
C TYR A 312 -16.90 14.95 -5.59
N ILE A 313 -17.68 13.94 -5.23
CA ILE A 313 -17.56 13.23 -3.94
C ILE A 313 -16.78 11.94 -4.18
N ALA A 314 -15.73 11.71 -3.40
CA ALA A 314 -15.04 10.41 -3.36
C ALA A 314 -15.56 9.58 -2.17
N ILE A 315 -15.76 8.29 -2.41
CA ILE A 315 -16.13 7.32 -1.40
C ILE A 315 -15.09 6.22 -1.41
N HIS A 316 -14.57 5.84 -0.25
CA HIS A 316 -13.82 4.60 -0.12
C HIS A 316 -14.66 3.54 0.58
N VAL A 317 -14.90 2.42 -0.10
CA VAL A 317 -15.66 1.29 0.42
C VAL A 317 -14.72 0.11 0.59
N ARG A 318 -14.31 -0.15 1.83
CA ARG A 318 -13.47 -1.31 2.15
C ARG A 318 -14.34 -2.55 2.44
N ARG A 319 -14.43 -3.44 1.45
CA ARG A 319 -15.10 -4.74 1.50
C ARG A 319 -14.09 -5.89 1.50
N GLY A 320 -14.44 -6.99 0.81
CA GLY A 320 -13.60 -8.15 0.60
C GLY A 320 -13.16 -8.81 1.91
N ASP A 321 -11.85 -9.04 2.01
CA ASP A 321 -11.16 -9.61 3.16
C ASP A 321 -11.40 -8.88 4.49
N PHE A 322 -11.84 -7.63 4.43
CA PHE A 322 -12.06 -6.78 5.61
C PHE A 322 -13.34 -7.14 6.38
N ALA A 323 -14.30 -7.83 5.75
CA ALA A 323 -15.58 -8.15 6.37
C ALA A 323 -15.40 -9.00 7.64
N GLN A 324 -14.55 -10.03 7.58
CA GLN A 324 -14.29 -10.91 8.71
C GLN A 324 -13.57 -10.16 9.84
N TYR A 325 -12.55 -9.37 9.49
CA TYR A 325 -11.86 -8.51 10.45
C TYR A 325 -12.83 -7.59 11.20
N CYS A 326 -13.77 -6.95 10.50
CA CYS A 326 -14.75 -6.08 11.13
C CYS A 326 -15.70 -6.84 12.06
N LYS A 327 -16.21 -8.02 11.63
CA LYS A 327 -17.08 -8.86 12.47
C LYS A 327 -16.40 -9.27 13.77
N ASP A 328 -15.12 -9.66 13.68
CA ASP A 328 -14.38 -10.18 14.83
C ASP A 328 -13.95 -9.08 15.81
N ASN A 329 -13.66 -7.87 15.31
CA ASN A 329 -13.07 -6.79 16.13
C ASN A 329 -14.05 -5.68 16.51
N PHE A 330 -15.17 -5.53 15.79
CA PHE A 330 -16.13 -4.44 15.95
C PHE A 330 -17.60 -4.89 15.90
N PRO A 331 -18.02 -5.86 16.74
CA PRO A 331 -19.38 -6.35 16.72
C PRO A 331 -20.41 -5.29 17.16
N GLY A 332 -21.66 -5.49 16.74
CA GLY A 332 -22.80 -4.67 17.16
C GLY A 332 -22.77 -3.25 16.57
N PRO A 333 -23.13 -2.21 17.34
CA PRO A 333 -23.28 -0.84 16.81
C PRO A 333 -22.00 -0.21 16.24
N LYS A 334 -20.82 -0.75 16.56
CA LYS A 334 -19.55 -0.27 16.01
C LYS A 334 -19.28 -0.78 14.59
N MET A 335 -20.07 -1.74 14.12
CA MET A 335 -19.90 -2.34 12.80
C MET A 335 -20.04 -1.30 11.69
N ILE A 336 -20.94 -0.33 11.81
CA ILE A 336 -21.10 0.75 10.82
C ILE A 336 -19.82 1.55 10.56
N LYS A 337 -18.96 1.70 11.58
CA LYS A 337 -17.68 2.44 11.47
C LYS A 337 -16.59 1.65 10.75
N CYS A 338 -16.77 0.34 10.65
CA CYS A 338 -15.81 -0.58 10.04
C CYS A 338 -16.30 -1.10 8.68
N PHE A 339 -17.59 -1.39 8.60
CA PHE A 339 -18.24 -2.08 7.49
C PHE A 339 -19.69 -1.60 7.30
N PRO A 340 -19.89 -0.30 6.98
CA PRO A 340 -21.22 0.28 6.77
C PRO A 340 -21.87 -0.32 5.52
N THR A 341 -23.19 -0.39 5.41
CA THR A 341 -23.86 -0.82 4.16
C THR A 341 -23.80 0.27 3.09
N THR A 342 -24.14 -0.08 1.84
CA THR A 342 -24.20 0.89 0.74
C THR A 342 -25.28 1.94 0.97
N GLU A 343 -26.40 1.54 1.60
CA GLU A 343 -27.51 2.43 1.95
C GLU A 343 -27.12 3.43 3.05
N GLU A 344 -26.34 3.01 4.05
CA GLU A 344 -25.81 3.91 5.09
C GLU A 344 -24.85 4.95 4.50
N ILE A 345 -24.02 4.53 3.54
CA ILE A 345 -23.14 5.44 2.80
C ILE A 345 -23.98 6.41 1.96
N ALA A 346 -25.05 5.94 1.31
CA ALA A 346 -25.91 6.78 0.48
C ALA A 346 -26.57 7.90 1.29
N GLN A 347 -27.05 7.59 2.49
CA GLN A 347 -27.56 8.61 3.41
C GLN A 347 -26.51 9.69 3.72
N ARG A 348 -25.23 9.32 3.86
CA ARG A 348 -24.17 10.30 4.07
C ARG A 348 -23.89 11.13 2.82
N VAL A 349 -23.96 10.54 1.62
CA VAL A 349 -23.88 11.27 0.35
C VAL A 349 -24.98 12.32 0.27
N ASP A 350 -26.23 11.95 0.56
CA ASP A 350 -27.38 12.87 0.52
C ASP A 350 -27.20 14.08 1.45
N MET A 351 -26.63 13.85 2.65
CA MET A 351 -26.30 14.92 3.58
C MET A 351 -25.24 15.88 3.02
N ILE A 352 -24.20 15.35 2.37
CA ILE A 352 -23.13 16.16 1.76
C ILE A 352 -23.67 16.94 0.57
N GLN A 353 -24.47 16.31 -0.30
CA GLN A 353 -25.11 16.97 -1.44
C GLN A 353 -26.00 18.11 -0.94
N SER A 354 -26.88 17.85 0.02
CA SER A 354 -27.79 18.87 0.58
C SER A 354 -27.05 20.06 1.19
N ARG A 355 -25.90 19.81 1.86
CA ARG A 355 -25.06 20.87 2.44
C ARG A 355 -24.38 21.73 1.38
N ASN A 356 -23.96 21.14 0.27
CA ASN A 356 -23.21 21.84 -0.80
C ASN A 356 -24.11 22.39 -1.92
N ASN A 357 -25.35 21.92 -2.00
CA ASN A 357 -26.37 22.32 -2.97
C ASN A 357 -27.68 22.68 -2.24
N PRO A 358 -27.70 23.80 -1.49
CA PRO A 358 -28.89 24.23 -0.75
C PRO A 358 -30.05 24.66 -1.67
N SER A 359 -29.75 24.94 -2.94
CA SER A 359 -30.76 25.30 -3.96
C SER A 359 -31.59 24.09 -4.40
N GLY A 360 -31.06 22.87 -4.22
CA GLY A 360 -31.64 21.65 -4.77
C GLY A 360 -31.53 21.57 -6.30
N SER A 361 -30.68 22.40 -6.92
CA SER A 361 -30.49 22.42 -8.36
C SER A 361 -29.88 21.11 -8.84
N LEU A 362 -30.51 20.45 -9.81
CA LEU A 362 -29.96 19.21 -10.39
C LEU A 362 -28.59 19.43 -11.06
N LYS A 363 -28.28 20.66 -11.48
CA LYS A 363 -26.99 21.02 -12.08
C LYS A 363 -25.85 21.12 -11.06
N GLU A 364 -26.20 21.24 -9.77
CA GLU A 364 -25.25 21.38 -8.67
C GLU A 364 -25.03 20.05 -7.92
N ILE A 365 -25.64 18.95 -8.37
CA ILE A 365 -25.39 17.62 -7.80
C ILE A 365 -23.98 17.17 -8.22
N MET A 366 -23.14 16.90 -7.22
CA MET A 366 -21.79 16.43 -7.48
C MET A 366 -21.80 14.96 -7.94
N PRO A 367 -21.03 14.60 -8.99
CA PRO A 367 -20.74 13.21 -9.33
C PRO A 367 -20.10 12.47 -8.14
N VAL A 368 -20.35 11.16 -8.05
CA VAL A 368 -19.85 10.31 -6.95
C VAL A 368 -18.96 9.22 -7.52
N PHE A 369 -17.70 9.19 -7.07
CA PHE A 369 -16.74 8.15 -7.43
C PHE A 369 -16.47 7.20 -6.25
N VAL A 370 -16.41 5.91 -6.54
CA VAL A 370 -16.26 4.86 -5.51
C VAL A 370 -14.96 4.09 -5.71
N ALA A 371 -14.02 4.27 -4.79
CA ALA A 371 -12.83 3.43 -4.64
C ALA A 371 -13.17 2.19 -3.79
N THR A 372 -13.04 0.98 -4.33
CA THR A 372 -13.47 -0.25 -3.65
C THR A 372 -12.68 -1.48 -4.04
N ASN A 373 -12.52 -2.41 -3.09
CA ASN A 373 -12.05 -3.78 -3.35
C ASN A 373 -13.19 -4.80 -3.43
N GLU A 374 -14.44 -4.35 -3.56
CA GLU A 374 -15.59 -5.21 -3.85
C GLU A 374 -15.50 -5.77 -5.27
N ARG A 375 -15.97 -7.00 -5.45
CA ARG A 375 -15.97 -7.71 -6.74
C ARG A 375 -17.31 -8.38 -7.04
N ARG A 376 -18.22 -8.40 -6.07
CA ARG A 376 -19.53 -9.04 -6.21
C ARG A 376 -20.46 -8.17 -7.06
N PRO A 377 -20.98 -8.69 -8.20
CA PRO A 377 -21.80 -7.91 -9.11
C PRO A 377 -23.04 -7.29 -8.47
N GLU A 378 -23.66 -7.97 -7.49
CA GLU A 378 -24.85 -7.47 -6.82
C GLU A 378 -24.58 -6.21 -5.99
N GLU A 379 -23.39 -6.06 -5.43
CA GLU A 379 -23.00 -4.85 -4.70
C GLU A 379 -22.55 -3.73 -5.64
N LEU A 380 -21.79 -4.07 -6.69
CA LEU A 380 -21.40 -3.08 -7.72
C LEU A 380 -22.63 -2.50 -8.43
N LYS A 381 -23.65 -3.33 -8.68
CA LYS A 381 -24.94 -2.88 -9.22
C LYS A 381 -25.62 -1.85 -8.32
N LYS A 382 -25.52 -1.96 -6.99
CA LYS A 382 -26.10 -0.95 -6.07
C LYS A 382 -25.46 0.42 -6.26
N PHE A 383 -24.14 0.50 -6.51
CA PHE A 383 -23.48 1.77 -6.83
C PHE A 383 -24.04 2.36 -8.12
N ALA A 384 -24.17 1.53 -9.17
CA ALA A 384 -24.74 1.96 -10.44
C ALA A 384 -26.21 2.40 -10.32
N ASP A 385 -27.02 1.68 -9.53
CA ASP A 385 -28.43 2.01 -9.28
C ASP A 385 -28.59 3.36 -8.55
N LEU A 386 -27.57 3.79 -7.78
CA LEU A 386 -27.48 5.10 -7.14
C LEU A 386 -26.88 6.18 -8.05
N GLY A 387 -26.52 5.84 -9.29
CA GLY A 387 -25.85 6.74 -10.23
C GLY A 387 -24.39 7.02 -9.89
N TRP A 388 -23.75 6.18 -9.08
CA TRP A 388 -22.34 6.32 -8.70
C TRP A 388 -21.44 5.53 -9.65
N THR A 389 -20.25 6.06 -9.91
CA THR A 389 -19.24 5.43 -10.75
C THR A 389 -18.16 4.82 -9.87
N TYR A 390 -18.04 3.50 -9.83
CA TYR A 390 -16.87 2.91 -9.18
C TYR A 390 -15.64 3.02 -10.11
N LEU A 391 -14.46 3.13 -9.50
CA LEU A 391 -13.20 3.20 -10.23
C LEU A 391 -12.83 1.81 -10.74
N ASP A 392 -13.20 1.53 -11.99
CA ASP A 392 -12.89 0.27 -12.66
C ASP A 392 -11.45 0.28 -13.17
N HIS A 393 -10.54 -0.21 -12.32
CA HIS A 393 -9.11 -0.22 -12.59
C HIS A 393 -8.68 -1.09 -13.77
N GLU A 394 -9.51 -2.07 -14.18
CA GLU A 394 -9.28 -2.87 -15.39
C GLU A 394 -9.64 -2.03 -16.63
N GLN A 395 -10.79 -1.34 -16.62
CA GLN A 395 -11.16 -0.43 -17.71
C GLN A 395 -10.21 0.77 -17.83
N MET A 396 -9.69 1.25 -16.71
CA MET A 396 -8.75 2.37 -16.65
C MET A 396 -7.31 1.96 -17.01
N ASP A 397 -7.03 0.67 -17.15
CA ASP A 397 -5.69 0.12 -17.44
C ASP A 397 -4.59 0.60 -16.47
N THR A 398 -4.98 0.80 -15.21
CA THR A 398 -4.10 1.40 -14.19
C THR A 398 -2.90 0.53 -13.86
N ALA A 399 -3.10 -0.79 -13.79
CA ALA A 399 -2.04 -1.72 -13.44
C ALA A 399 -0.99 -1.87 -14.56
N GLU A 400 -1.42 -1.82 -15.82
CA GLU A 400 -0.50 -1.85 -16.97
C GLU A 400 0.28 -0.53 -17.08
N THR A 401 -0.42 0.60 -16.94
CA THR A 401 0.18 1.92 -17.12
C THR A 401 1.10 2.31 -15.96
N LEU A 402 0.66 2.09 -14.72
CA LEU A 402 1.33 2.59 -13.52
C LEU A 402 1.96 1.47 -12.66
N GLY A 403 1.82 0.22 -13.08
CA GLY A 403 2.24 -0.97 -12.35
C GLY A 403 1.25 -1.41 -11.27
N VAL A 404 1.58 -2.50 -10.58
CA VAL A 404 0.65 -3.25 -9.71
C VAL A 404 0.07 -2.45 -8.54
N PHE A 405 0.75 -1.39 -8.09
CA PHE A 405 0.26 -0.49 -7.04
C PHE A 405 -0.49 0.73 -7.59
N GLY A 406 -0.44 0.94 -8.92
CA GLY A 406 -1.16 1.97 -9.65
C GLY A 406 -2.62 2.13 -9.24
N PRO A 407 -3.45 1.06 -9.24
CA PRO A 407 -4.85 1.13 -8.83
C PRO A 407 -5.07 1.83 -7.48
N MET A 408 -4.31 1.42 -6.46
CA MET A 408 -4.42 1.97 -5.11
C MET A 408 -3.90 3.41 -5.00
N MET A 409 -2.91 3.78 -5.81
CA MET A 409 -2.37 5.14 -5.84
C MET A 409 -3.34 6.09 -6.53
N VAL A 410 -3.95 5.66 -7.63
CA VAL A 410 -5.04 6.38 -8.31
C VAL A 410 -6.19 6.64 -7.34
N ASP A 411 -6.66 5.62 -6.62
CA ASP A 411 -7.70 5.79 -5.58
C ASP A 411 -7.33 6.86 -4.53
N GLN A 412 -6.06 6.92 -4.12
CA GLN A 412 -5.59 7.92 -3.15
C GLN A 412 -5.61 9.35 -3.72
N VAL A 413 -5.35 9.53 -5.01
CA VAL A 413 -5.40 10.83 -5.71
C VAL A 413 -6.85 11.31 -5.81
N PHE A 414 -7.77 10.43 -6.25
CA PHE A 414 -9.21 10.72 -6.24
C PHE A 414 -9.69 11.16 -4.85
N MET A 415 -9.32 10.39 -3.82
CA MET A 415 -9.69 10.74 -2.46
C MET A 415 -9.06 12.03 -1.96
N ALA A 416 -7.86 12.41 -2.40
CA ALA A 416 -7.18 13.62 -1.97
C ALA A 416 -7.79 14.88 -2.58
N HIS A 417 -8.22 14.82 -3.85
CA HIS A 417 -8.69 15.99 -4.61
C HIS A 417 -10.20 16.21 -4.60
N ALA A 418 -11.00 15.20 -4.22
CA ALA A 418 -12.46 15.32 -4.14
C ALA A 418 -12.94 16.51 -3.30
N GLU A 419 -14.10 17.10 -3.64
CA GLU A 419 -14.69 18.17 -2.83
C GLU A 419 -15.11 17.67 -1.44
N ALA A 420 -15.53 16.40 -1.37
CA ALA A 420 -15.79 15.71 -0.12
C ALA A 420 -15.33 14.25 -0.20
N LEU A 421 -14.88 13.72 0.93
CA LEU A 421 -14.49 12.32 1.08
C LEU A 421 -15.37 11.66 2.13
N ILE A 422 -15.96 10.51 1.79
CA ILE A 422 -16.58 9.57 2.73
C ILE A 422 -15.64 8.38 2.92
N GLY A 423 -14.96 8.34 4.07
CA GLY A 423 -14.03 7.28 4.42
C GLY A 423 -14.56 6.27 5.43
N ILE A 424 -13.95 5.09 5.47
CA ILE A 424 -14.16 4.09 6.53
C ILE A 424 -13.23 4.41 7.70
N GLN A 425 -13.78 4.66 8.89
CA GLN A 425 -13.01 5.10 10.06
C GLN A 425 -11.88 4.13 10.42
N MET A 426 -12.12 2.82 10.28
CA MET A 426 -11.16 1.77 10.62
C MET A 426 -10.12 1.48 9.53
N SER A 427 -10.21 2.10 8.36
CA SER A 427 -9.26 1.89 7.27
C SER A 427 -8.12 2.90 7.32
N THR A 428 -6.89 2.42 7.45
CA THR A 428 -5.69 3.26 7.27
C THR A 428 -5.64 3.90 5.88
N PHE A 429 -6.25 3.25 4.88
CA PHE A 429 -6.36 3.77 3.52
C PHE A 429 -7.24 5.01 3.42
N SER A 430 -8.45 4.98 4.02
CA SER A 430 -9.29 6.17 4.14
C SER A 430 -8.62 7.28 4.95
N ARG A 431 -7.90 6.91 6.02
CA ARG A 431 -7.22 7.89 6.88
C ARG A 431 -6.16 8.69 6.14
N VAL A 432 -5.40 8.09 5.23
CA VAL A 432 -4.40 8.83 4.43
C VAL A 432 -5.10 9.84 3.50
N GLY A 433 -6.12 9.41 2.76
CA GLY A 433 -6.90 10.32 1.92
C GLY A 433 -7.53 11.47 2.72
N ALA A 434 -8.06 11.16 3.90
CA ALA A 434 -8.61 12.14 4.83
C ALA A 434 -7.58 13.17 5.32
N LEU A 435 -6.37 12.72 5.65
CA LEU A 435 -5.32 13.62 6.10
C LEU A 435 -4.90 14.57 4.97
N ARG A 436 -4.82 14.09 3.72
CA ARG A 436 -4.56 14.94 2.53
C ARG A 436 -5.67 15.96 2.31
N GLN A 437 -6.93 15.54 2.34
CA GLN A 437 -8.09 16.43 2.25
C GLN A 437 -8.01 17.59 3.25
N ARG A 438 -7.73 17.26 4.51
CA ARG A 438 -7.63 18.26 5.57
C ARG A 438 -6.42 19.18 5.38
N ASP A 439 -5.24 18.63 5.14
CA ASP A 439 -4.02 19.42 5.25
C ASP A 439 -3.60 20.07 3.91
N TRP A 440 -4.02 19.52 2.76
CA TRP A 440 -3.76 20.10 1.44
C TRP A 440 -4.86 21.06 0.99
N HIS A 441 -6.11 20.79 1.37
CA HIS A 441 -7.28 21.53 0.88
C HIS A 441 -8.11 22.20 1.97
N ASN A 442 -7.73 22.07 3.25
CA ASN A 442 -8.48 22.58 4.40
C ASN A 442 -9.95 22.10 4.42
N ARG A 443 -10.19 20.87 3.94
CA ARG A 443 -11.53 20.28 3.85
C ARG A 443 -11.86 19.46 5.10
N GLN A 444 -13.14 19.45 5.46
CA GLN A 444 -13.65 18.54 6.47
C GLN A 444 -13.88 17.16 5.86
N VAL A 445 -13.47 16.13 6.58
CA VAL A 445 -13.62 14.74 6.14
C VAL A 445 -14.79 14.10 6.85
N GLU A 446 -15.60 13.38 6.08
CA GLU A 446 -16.72 12.61 6.58
C GLU A 446 -16.28 11.15 6.77
N TYR A 447 -16.55 10.60 7.95
CA TYR A 447 -16.37 9.18 8.23
C TYR A 447 -17.71 8.52 8.51
N MET A 448 -17.76 7.23 8.20
CA MET A 448 -18.81 6.32 8.66
C MET A 448 -18.62 5.92 10.11
#